data_AF-A0A5B6WLK9-F1
#
_entry.id   AF-A0A5B6WLK9-F1
#
_cell.length_a   1.000
_cell.length_b   1.000
_cell.length_c   1.000
_cell.angle_alpha   90.00
_cell.angle_beta   90.00
_cell.angle_gamma   90.00
#
_symmetry.space_group_name_H-M   'P 1'
#
loop_
_entity.id
_entity.type
_entity.pdbx_description
1 polymer ?
#
loop_
_entity_poly.entity_id
_entity_poly.type
_entity_poly.pdbx_seq_one_letter_code
_entity_poly.pdbx_strand_id
1 'polypeptide(L)' 'MYSFEKSGGVQRDQKRMEAFRDTLEECQLMDIGYSGGNLSETNIRERLDRGVANEKWITLFPMGNIQHLPYSTSDHCPPL' A
#
# COMPACT_ATOMS: atom_id res chain seq x y z
N MET A 1 -1.80 9.93 1.08
CA MET A 1 -1.52 9.01 -0.04
C MET A 1 -0.77 9.77 -1.10
N TYR A 2 0.26 9.16 -1.68
CA TYR A 2 1.18 9.85 -2.57
C TYR A 2 0.80 9.68 -4.04
N SER A 3 1.18 10.66 -4.86
CA SER A 3 0.89 10.65 -6.30
C SER A 3 1.53 9.46 -7.04
N PHE A 4 2.66 8.95 -6.56
CA PHE A 4 3.35 7.79 -7.15
C PHE A 4 2.58 6.47 -6.97
N GLU A 5 1.59 6.41 -6.09
CA GLU A 5 0.82 5.20 -5.82
C GLU A 5 -0.23 4.91 -6.90
N LYS A 6 -0.39 5.81 -7.87
CA LYS A 6 -1.27 5.62 -9.02
C LYS A 6 -0.64 6.17 -10.30
N SER A 7 -0.68 5.39 -11.37
CA SER A 7 -0.34 5.84 -12.72
C SER A 7 -1.54 5.61 -13.63
N GLY A 8 -1.97 6.63 -14.36
CA GLY A 8 -3.11 6.56 -15.29
C GLY A 8 -4.47 6.25 -14.65
N GLY A 9 -5.47 6.00 -15.50
CA GLY A 9 -6.84 5.62 -15.09
C GLY A 9 -7.67 6.76 -14.46
N VAL A 10 -8.81 6.38 -13.87
CA VAL A 10 -9.77 7.31 -13.23
C VAL A 10 -9.19 7.88 -11.95
N GLN A 11 -9.39 9.18 -11.69
CA GLN A 11 -8.94 9.80 -10.43
C GLN A 11 -9.57 9.14 -9.20
N ARG A 12 -8.79 9.06 -8.11
CA ARG A 12 -9.26 8.54 -6.83
C ARG A 12 -10.32 9.46 -6.24
N ASP A 13 -11.30 8.88 -5.57
CA ASP A 13 -12.25 9.65 -4.77
C ASP A 13 -11.55 10.18 -3.51
N GLN A 14 -11.28 11.48 -3.51
CA GLN A 14 -10.57 12.16 -2.43
C GLN A 14 -11.24 11.99 -1.06
N LYS A 15 -12.57 11.89 -0.99
CA LYS A 15 -13.27 11.69 0.29
C LYS A 15 -12.99 10.32 0.89
N ARG A 16 -12.95 9.28 0.03
CA ARG A 16 -12.56 7.93 0.46
C ARG A 16 -11.09 7.89 0.89
N MET A 17 -10.25 8.66 0.21
CA MET A 17 -8.83 8.81 0.57
C MET A 17 -8.60 9.51 1.91
N GLU A 18 -9.49 10.43 2.30
CA GLU A 18 -9.48 11.11 3.59
C GLU A 18 -9.96 10.18 4.69
N ALA A 19 -11.15 9.58 4.54
CA ALA A 19 -11.69 8.65 5.52
C ALA A 19 -10.73 7.49 5.84
N PHE A 20 -10.01 6.98 4.83
CA PHE A 20 -8.97 5.97 5.04
C PHE A 20 -7.81 6.48 5.90
N ARG A 21 -7.33 7.72 5.67
CA ARG A 21 -6.26 8.32 6.49
C ARG A 21 -6.71 8.54 7.92
N ASP A 22 -7.91 9.08 8.09
CA ASP A 22 -8.47 9.37 9.41
C ASP A 22 -8.61 8.08 10.23
N THR A 23 -9.04 6.98 9.58
CA THR A 23 -9.14 5.66 10.22
C THR A 23 -7.76 5.15 10.68
N LEU A 24 -6.72 5.32 9.87
CA LEU A 24 -5.36 4.91 10.25
C LEU A 24 -4.83 5.74 11.42
N GLU A 25 -5.10 7.05 11.43
CA GLU A 25 -4.71 7.95 12.51
C GLU A 25 -5.44 7.59 13.83
N GLU A 26 -6.76 7.40 13.77
CA GLU A 26 -7.58 7.01 14.91
C GLU A 26 -7.11 5.67 15.52
N CYS A 27 -6.73 4.72 14.66
CA CYS A 27 -6.25 3.40 15.09
C CYS A 27 -4.75 3.37 15.43
N GLN A 28 -4.03 4.50 15.31
CA GLN A 28 -2.57 4.59 15.50
C GLN A 28 -1.80 3.56 14.64
N LEU A 29 -2.26 3.39 13.40
CA LEU A 29 -1.68 2.47 12.43
C LEU A 29 -0.77 3.23 11.46
N MET A 30 0.43 2.72 11.28
CA MET A 30 1.46 3.28 10.42
C MET A 30 1.71 2.34 9.23
N ASP A 31 1.96 2.90 8.04
CA ASP A 31 2.40 2.11 6.88
C ASP A 31 3.79 1.52 7.17
N ILE A 32 3.91 0.19 7.10
CA ILE A 32 5.17 -0.52 7.34
C ILE A 32 6.09 -0.56 6.12
N GLY A 33 5.68 0.09 5.02
CA GLY A 33 6.37 0.10 3.75
C GLY A 33 6.23 -1.21 3.01
N TYR A 34 6.68 -1.21 1.75
CA TYR A 34 6.78 -2.42 0.94
C TYR A 34 7.97 -2.32 -0.01
N SER A 35 8.38 -3.47 -0.53
CA SER A 35 9.43 -3.60 -1.54
C SER A 35 9.00 -4.57 -2.64
N GLY A 36 9.53 -4.39 -3.86
CA GLY A 36 9.13 -5.20 -5.01
C GLY A 36 7.91 -4.66 -5.76
N GLY A 37 7.44 -5.41 -6.78
CA GLY A 37 6.39 -4.96 -7.69
C GLY A 37 6.91 -4.17 -8.90
N ASN A 38 7.86 -4.74 -9.65
CA ASN A 38 8.33 -4.19 -10.92
C ASN A 38 7.33 -4.48 -12.05
N LEU A 39 6.29 -3.67 -12.14
CA LEU A 39 5.41 -3.60 -13.31
C LEU A 39 5.85 -2.41 -14.18
N SER A 40 5.81 -2.58 -15.51
CA SER A 40 6.25 -1.56 -16.46
C SER A 40 5.57 -0.21 -16.21
N GLU A 41 6.32 0.88 -16.33
CA GLU A 41 5.83 2.25 -16.09
C GLU A 41 4.69 2.67 -17.03
N THR A 42 4.51 1.92 -18.12
CA THR A 42 3.49 2.14 -19.15
C THR A 42 2.09 1.66 -18.77
N ASN A 43 1.94 0.89 -17.68
CA ASN A 43 0.66 0.33 -17.29
C ASN A 43 -0.12 1.27 -16.35
N ILE A 44 -1.44 1.27 -16.49
CA ILE A 44 -2.32 1.83 -15.45
C ILE A 44 -2.13 0.99 -14.19
N ARG A 45 -1.73 1.62 -13.08
CA ARG A 45 -1.45 0.93 -11.82
C ARG A 45 -1.99 1.72 -10.64
N GLU A 46 -2.41 1.01 -9.61
CA GLU A 46 -2.88 1.58 -8.36
C GLU A 46 -2.47 0.66 -7.21
N ARG A 47 -1.86 1.21 -6.15
CA ARG A 47 -1.60 0.47 -4.90
C ARG A 47 -2.91 0.38 -4.11
N LEU A 48 -3.56 -0.78 -4.18
CA LEU A 48 -4.77 -1.08 -3.43
C LEU A 48 -4.47 -1.71 -2.08
N ASP A 49 -3.49 -2.61 -2.04
CA ASP A 49 -3.09 -3.30 -0.82
C ASP A 49 -1.97 -2.55 -0.08
N ARG A 50 -2.17 -2.33 1.22
CA ARG A 50 -1.22 -1.68 2.11
C ARG A 50 -1.21 -2.40 3.44
N GLY A 51 -0.04 -2.87 3.88
CA GLY A 51 0.11 -3.28 5.26
C GLY A 51 0.32 -2.09 6.16
N VAL A 52 -0.34 -2.15 7.31
CA VAL A 52 -0.24 -1.15 8.36
C VAL A 52 -0.07 -1.85 9.69
N ALA A 53 0.66 -1.25 10.61
CA ALA A 53 0.92 -1.81 11.92
C ALA A 53 1.01 -0.71 12.97
N ASN A 54 0.71 -1.05 14.23
CA ASN A 54 0.89 -0.12 15.35
C ASN A 54 2.34 -0.12 15.83
N GLU A 55 2.67 0.87 16.67
CA GLU A 55 4.03 1.06 17.21
C GLU A 55 4.56 -0.19 17.94
N LYS A 56 3.70 -0.90 18.67
CA LYS A 56 4.08 -2.12 19.38
C LYS A 56 4.58 -3.19 18.43
N TRP A 57 3.88 -3.41 17.32
CA TRP A 57 4.26 -4.39 16.32
C TRP A 57 5.56 -3.97 15.61
N ILE A 58 5.70 -2.70 15.23
CA ILE A 58 6.93 -2.17 14.60
C ILE A 58 8.14 -2.32 15.55
N THR A 59 7.94 -2.09 16.85
CA THR A 59 8.99 -2.26 17.86
C THR A 59 9.40 -3.72 18.02
N LEU A 60 8.46 -4.66 17.92
CA LEU A 60 8.74 -6.10 17.98
C LEU A 60 9.39 -6.62 16.69
N PHE A 61 9.04 -6.04 15.54
CA PHE A 61 9.50 -6.45 14.22
C PHE A 61 10.09 -5.28 13.44
N PRO A 62 11.26 -4.75 13.86
CA PRO A 62 11.88 -3.59 13.23
C PRO A 62 12.35 -3.86 11.80
N MET A 63 12.49 -5.14 11.41
CA MET A 63 12.79 -5.59 10.06
C MET A 63 11.55 -6.11 9.30
N GLY A 64 10.35 -5.97 9.88
CA GLY A 64 9.11 -6.37 9.23
C GLY A 64 8.87 -5.53 7.98
N ASN A 65 9.00 -6.13 6.80
CA ASN A 65 8.74 -5.50 5.53
C ASN A 65 7.69 -6.29 4.75
N ILE A 66 6.90 -5.60 3.94
CA ILE A 66 6.05 -6.27 2.95
C ILE A 66 6.82 -6.43 1.65
N GLN A 67 6.79 -7.62 1.07
CA GLN A 67 7.32 -7.88 -0.26
C GLN A 67 6.18 -8.20 -1.22
N HIS A 68 6.04 -7.38 -2.26
CA HIS A 68 5.14 -7.69 -3.35
C HIS A 68 5.79 -8.75 -4.25
N LEU A 69 5.20 -9.93 -4.29
CA LEU A 69 5.67 -11.00 -5.18
C LEU A 69 5.31 -10.69 -6.64
N PRO A 70 6.18 -11.05 -7.60
CA PRO A 70 5.87 -10.91 -9.01
C PRO A 70 4.70 -11.82 -9.39
N TYR A 71 3.68 -11.21 -9.98
CA TYR A 71 2.55 -11.77 -10.74
C TYR A 71 2.16 -13.23 -10.41
N SER A 72 1.06 -13.39 -9.66
CA SER A 72 0.30 -14.64 -9.65
C SER A 72 -0.75 -14.61 -10.76
N THR A 73 -1.59 -15.63 -10.93
CA THR A 73 -2.69 -15.66 -11.91
C THR A 73 -3.80 -14.61 -11.68
N SER A 74 -3.57 -13.68 -10.76
CA SER A 74 -4.43 -12.54 -10.40
C SER A 74 -3.84 -11.25 -10.99
N ASP A 75 -4.71 -10.32 -11.37
CA ASP A 75 -4.34 -8.94 -11.72
C ASP A 75 -3.77 -8.15 -10.52
N HIS A 76 -3.84 -8.72 -9.32
CA HIS A 76 -3.22 -8.21 -8.10
C HIS A 76 -1.89 -8.92 -7.78
N CYS A 77 -0.86 -8.15 -7.40
CA CYS A 77 0.37 -8.67 -6.81
C CYS A 77 0.14 -8.91 -5.31
N PRO A 78 0.19 -10.16 -4.82
CA PRO A 78 -0.06 -10.44 -3.40
C PRO A 78 1.02 -9.81 -2.51
N PRO A 79 0.65 -9.12 -1.42
CA PRO A 79 1.61 -8.75 -0.37
C PRO A 79 1.97 -9.99 0.46
N LEU A 80 3.27 -10.21 0.66
CA LEU A 80 3.81 -11.11 1.69
C LEU A 80 4.48 -10.32 2.80
#